data_AF-A0A7X7JAM3-F1
#
_entry.id   AF-A0A7X7JAM3-F1
#
_cell.length_a   1.000
_cell.length_b   1.000
_cell.length_c   1.000
_cell.angle_alpha   90.00
_cell.angle_beta   90.00
_cell.angle_gamma   90.00
#
_symmetry.space_group_name_H-M   'P 1'
#
loop_
_entity.id
_entity.type
_entity.pdbx_description
1 polymer ?
#
loop_
_entity_poly.entity_id
_entity_poly.type
_entity_poly.pdbx_seq_one_letter_code
_entity_poly.pdbx_strand_id
1 'polypeptide(L)'
;TYCWKLGGPTAAKIVSGLGTDAANLHVHRDIKPVKSIGLYKTADKASPLLPGIAPGMACEYDMPLGYDKVKATSAETLATFANGDPALTVNPVGKGVCYLWTPVFPGLCHTVSGWEMHANKFDFWPGTRELLAAMVKGGLARQDASLPAEVIGVSREVEVTLRRQPEHNRMMVHLLDYDTKSDGVKGAEMIAHAPEGKTVKRVFYPDTDTDVKFAADGGRAAAKLRDFEVHDMVVVEWE
;
A
#
# COMPACT_ATOMS: atom_id res chain seq x y z
N THR A 1 0.28 -24.98 -0.19
CA THR A 1 0.05 -23.65 -0.76
C THR A 1 0.33 -23.70 -2.24
N TYR A 2 -0.45 -22.98 -3.05
CA TYR A 2 -0.29 -22.92 -4.49
C TYR A 2 0.24 -21.55 -4.90
N CYS A 3 0.86 -21.48 -6.06
CA CYS A 3 1.33 -20.24 -6.67
C CYS A 3 0.84 -20.19 -8.11
N TRP A 4 0.69 -18.99 -8.63
CA TRP A 4 0.39 -18.79 -10.04
C TRP A 4 1.53 -18.02 -10.68
N LYS A 5 1.81 -18.36 -11.92
CA LYS A 5 2.66 -17.53 -12.77
C LYS A 5 1.85 -16.32 -13.21
N LEU A 6 2.51 -15.16 -13.28
CA LEU A 6 1.95 -13.98 -13.92
C LEU A 6 1.43 -14.36 -15.34
N GLY A 7 0.14 -14.15 -15.61
CA GLY A 7 -0.50 -14.51 -16.89
C GLY A 7 -0.78 -16.01 -17.12
N GLY A 8 -0.53 -16.87 -16.13
CA GLY A 8 -0.78 -18.31 -16.21
C GLY A 8 -2.22 -18.68 -15.79
N PRO A 9 -2.90 -19.60 -16.50
CA PRO A 9 -4.26 -20.02 -16.15
C PRO A 9 -4.35 -21.06 -15.02
N THR A 10 -3.21 -21.52 -14.47
CA THR A 10 -3.19 -22.71 -13.61
C THR A 10 -2.34 -22.52 -12.35
N ALA A 11 -2.93 -22.88 -11.21
CA ALA A 11 -2.26 -22.99 -9.92
C ALA A 11 -1.23 -24.13 -9.92
N ALA A 12 -0.01 -23.87 -9.43
CA ALA A 12 1.04 -24.87 -9.21
C ALA A 12 1.34 -25.00 -7.72
N LYS A 13 1.66 -26.21 -7.24
CA LYS A 13 2.03 -26.43 -5.83
C LYS A 13 3.36 -25.72 -5.54
N ILE A 14 3.45 -25.02 -4.42
CA ILE A 14 4.68 -24.34 -4.00
C ILE A 14 5.76 -25.37 -3.67
N VAL A 15 6.94 -25.17 -4.25
CA VAL A 15 8.19 -25.83 -3.91
C VAL A 15 9.15 -24.75 -3.43
N SER A 16 9.64 -24.85 -2.20
CA SER A 16 10.61 -23.88 -1.66
C SER A 16 11.97 -24.06 -2.34
N GLY A 17 12.61 -22.97 -2.77
CA GLY A 17 13.91 -23.00 -3.43
C GLY A 17 14.41 -21.61 -3.85
N LEU A 18 15.71 -21.48 -4.12
CA LEU A 18 16.39 -20.23 -4.48
C LEU A 18 16.44 -19.97 -6.00
N GLY A 19 15.70 -20.73 -6.82
CA GLY A 19 15.73 -20.61 -8.27
C GLY A 19 15.07 -19.32 -8.77
N THR A 20 15.65 -18.68 -9.78
CA THR A 20 15.17 -17.41 -10.36
C THR A 20 13.76 -17.51 -10.95
N ASP A 21 13.33 -18.70 -11.38
CA ASP A 21 11.96 -18.95 -11.87
C ASP A 21 10.90 -18.75 -10.78
N ALA A 22 11.29 -18.81 -9.50
CA ALA A 22 10.41 -18.56 -8.37
C ALA A 22 10.10 -17.08 -8.17
N ALA A 23 10.88 -16.16 -8.75
CA ALA A 23 10.67 -14.71 -8.61
C ALA A 23 9.39 -14.22 -9.30
N ASN A 24 8.90 -14.95 -10.30
CA ASN A 24 7.66 -14.62 -11.04
C ASN A 24 6.41 -15.33 -10.47
N LEU A 25 6.56 -16.09 -9.39
CA LEU A 25 5.47 -16.81 -8.75
C LEU A 25 4.82 -15.94 -7.68
N HIS A 26 3.53 -15.69 -7.85
CA HIS A 26 2.71 -15.08 -6.82
C HIS A 26 2.13 -16.21 -5.97
N VAL A 27 2.39 -16.16 -4.68
CA VAL A 27 1.85 -17.14 -3.71
C VAL A 27 0.47 -16.65 -3.31
N HIS A 28 -0.55 -17.45 -3.59
CA HIS A 28 -1.92 -17.12 -3.26
C HIS A 28 -2.77 -18.34 -2.91
N ARG A 29 -3.86 -18.10 -2.20
CA ARG A 29 -4.84 -19.12 -1.82
C ARG A 29 -6.11 -18.93 -2.64
N ASP A 30 -6.77 -20.01 -3.03
CA ASP A 30 -8.11 -19.90 -3.65
C ASP A 30 -9.15 -19.39 -2.62
N ILE A 31 -8.98 -19.75 -1.35
CA ILE A 31 -9.87 -19.37 -0.24
C ILE A 31 -9.02 -19.07 1.00
N LYS A 32 -9.42 -18.07 1.79
CA LYS A 32 -8.82 -17.77 3.10
C LYS A 32 -9.01 -18.94 4.08
N PRO A 33 -7.94 -19.49 4.68
CA PRO A 33 -8.06 -20.61 5.63
C PRO A 33 -8.41 -20.12 7.04
N VAL A 34 -9.68 -19.92 7.34
CA VAL A 34 -10.17 -19.29 8.60
C VAL A 34 -9.63 -19.96 9.88
N LYS A 35 -9.46 -21.28 9.91
CA LYS A 35 -9.01 -22.03 11.11
C LYS A 35 -7.50 -21.96 11.36
N SER A 36 -6.71 -21.50 10.39
CA SER A 36 -5.25 -21.53 10.48
C SER A 36 -4.62 -20.15 10.32
N ILE A 37 -5.42 -19.10 10.46
CA ILE A 37 -4.92 -17.72 10.53
C ILE A 37 -4.51 -17.41 11.96
N GLY A 38 -3.30 -16.86 12.10
CA GLY A 38 -2.78 -16.31 13.34
C GLY A 38 -2.71 -14.79 13.27
N LEU A 39 -2.41 -14.17 14.40
CA LEU A 39 -2.26 -12.72 14.52
C LEU A 39 -0.89 -12.35 15.07
N TYR A 40 -0.38 -11.22 14.60
CA TYR A 40 0.66 -10.44 15.25
C TYR A 40 0.16 -9.01 15.43
N LYS A 41 0.68 -8.31 16.44
CA LYS A 41 0.18 -6.98 16.82
C LYS A 41 1.30 -5.96 16.89
N THR A 42 1.01 -4.75 16.48
CA THR A 42 1.93 -3.62 16.62
C THR A 42 2.09 -3.22 18.09
N ALA A 43 3.31 -2.81 18.46
CA ALA A 43 3.61 -2.27 19.77
C ALA A 43 3.30 -0.77 19.83
N ASP A 44 3.10 -0.20 21.03
CA ASP A 44 2.81 1.23 21.21
C ASP A 44 3.85 2.14 20.57
N LYS A 45 5.12 1.77 20.75
CA LYS A 45 6.30 2.44 20.21
C LYS A 45 6.44 2.35 18.69
N ALA A 46 5.56 1.61 18.01
CA ALA A 46 5.60 1.51 16.55
C ALA A 46 5.00 2.74 15.85
N SER A 47 4.09 3.47 16.51
CA SER A 47 3.35 4.59 15.90
C SER A 47 4.25 5.67 15.26
N PRO A 48 5.37 6.11 15.88
CA PRO A 48 6.27 7.09 15.27
C PRO A 48 7.01 6.58 14.02
N LEU A 49 7.13 5.25 13.90
CA LEU A 49 7.89 4.57 12.84
C LEU A 49 6.99 3.94 11.77
N LEU A 50 5.68 3.94 12.01
CA LEU A 50 4.63 3.42 11.13
C LEU A 50 3.45 4.41 11.10
N PRO A 51 3.57 5.52 10.35
CA PRO A 51 2.53 6.55 10.29
C PRO A 51 1.17 5.97 9.88
N GLY A 52 0.12 6.31 10.63
CA GLY A 52 -1.25 5.85 10.39
C GLY A 52 -1.59 4.48 10.98
N ILE A 53 -0.64 3.82 11.65
CA ILE A 53 -0.89 2.55 12.33
C ILE A 53 -1.09 2.78 13.82
N ALA A 54 -2.25 2.37 14.32
CA ALA A 54 -2.55 2.43 15.74
C ALA A 54 -1.74 1.37 16.53
N PRO A 55 -1.37 1.66 17.78
CA PRO A 55 -0.93 0.64 18.73
C PRO A 55 -1.89 -0.54 18.82
N GLY A 56 -1.36 -1.76 18.87
CA GLY A 56 -2.15 -2.98 18.98
C GLY A 56 -2.92 -3.37 17.72
N MET A 57 -2.74 -2.66 16.59
CA MET A 57 -3.30 -3.08 15.31
C MET A 57 -2.87 -4.52 15.03
N ALA A 58 -3.87 -5.37 14.79
CA ALA A 58 -3.65 -6.77 14.47
C ALA A 58 -3.47 -6.94 12.96
N CYS A 59 -2.47 -7.72 12.58
CA CYS A 59 -2.26 -8.18 11.23
C CYS A 59 -2.33 -9.70 11.20
N GLU A 60 -2.88 -10.24 10.13
CA GLU A 60 -3.07 -11.67 9.96
C GLU A 60 -1.87 -12.33 9.24
N TYR A 61 -1.65 -13.61 9.53
CA TYR A 61 -0.71 -14.46 8.79
C TYR A 61 -1.17 -15.92 8.74
N ASP A 62 -0.64 -16.68 7.79
CA ASP A 62 -0.93 -18.11 7.60
C ASP A 62 -0.03 -18.96 8.52
N MET A 63 -0.55 -19.42 9.66
CA MET A 63 0.24 -20.18 10.65
C MET A 63 0.93 -21.43 10.08
N PRO A 64 0.29 -22.24 9.20
CA PRO A 64 0.94 -23.35 8.51
C PRO A 64 2.21 -23.00 7.72
N LEU A 65 2.30 -21.79 7.17
CA LEU A 65 3.51 -21.31 6.51
C LEU A 65 4.57 -20.86 7.52
N GLY A 66 4.11 -20.37 8.68
CA GLY A 66 4.95 -19.95 9.77
C GLY A 66 5.60 -18.60 9.52
N TYR A 67 6.72 -18.38 10.21
CA TYR A 67 7.50 -17.16 10.17
C TYR A 67 8.97 -17.50 10.44
N ASP A 68 9.87 -16.64 9.99
CA ASP A 68 11.29 -16.77 10.27
C ASP A 68 11.56 -16.42 11.73
N LYS A 69 12.19 -17.35 12.46
CA LYS A 69 12.63 -17.10 13.85
C LYS A 69 13.86 -16.21 13.85
N VAL A 70 13.71 -15.00 14.36
CA VAL A 70 14.78 -14.01 14.42
C VAL A 70 15.06 -13.59 15.86
N LYS A 71 16.32 -13.35 16.17
CA LYS A 71 16.74 -12.69 17.41
C LYS A 71 17.27 -11.31 17.05
N ALA A 72 16.48 -10.28 17.32
CA ALA A 72 16.90 -8.90 17.11
C ALA A 72 18.11 -8.57 18.00
N THR A 73 19.12 -7.91 17.44
CA THR A 73 20.27 -7.39 18.18
C THR A 73 20.13 -5.88 18.38
N SER A 74 20.48 -5.08 17.37
CA SER A 74 20.28 -3.62 17.36
C SER A 74 18.91 -3.19 16.87
N ALA A 75 18.20 -4.09 16.18
CA ALA A 75 16.90 -3.81 15.61
C ALA A 75 15.83 -3.68 16.70
N GLU A 76 14.96 -2.70 16.55
CA GLU A 76 13.81 -2.52 17.41
C GLU A 76 12.63 -3.37 16.91
N THR A 77 11.94 -4.05 17.82
CA THR A 77 10.71 -4.81 17.49
C THR A 77 9.50 -3.87 17.48
N LEU A 78 8.82 -3.79 16.34
CA LEU A 78 7.62 -2.98 16.12
C LEU A 78 6.32 -3.77 16.18
N ALA A 79 6.37 -5.08 15.94
CA ALA A 79 5.23 -5.97 16.11
C ALA A 79 5.68 -7.33 16.62
N THR A 80 4.83 -8.00 17.39
CA THR A 80 5.12 -9.32 17.97
C THR A 80 4.00 -10.32 17.70
N PHE A 81 4.39 -11.59 17.56
CA PHE A 81 3.47 -12.71 17.61
C PHE A 81 2.99 -12.95 19.06
N ALA A 82 1.95 -13.76 19.23
CA ALA A 82 1.37 -14.07 20.54
C ALA A 82 2.38 -14.70 21.53
N ASN A 83 3.40 -15.40 21.03
CA ASN A 83 4.45 -16.00 21.84
C ASN A 83 5.62 -15.04 22.16
N GLY A 84 5.53 -13.77 21.75
CA GLY A 84 6.56 -12.75 21.96
C GLY A 84 7.64 -12.69 20.89
N ASP A 85 7.64 -13.62 19.92
CA ASP A 85 8.61 -13.58 18.83
C ASP A 85 8.42 -12.29 17.97
N PRO A 86 9.50 -11.70 17.43
CA PRO A 86 9.39 -10.52 16.57
C PRO A 86 8.68 -10.83 15.25
N ALA A 87 7.60 -10.11 14.96
CA ALA A 87 6.88 -10.18 13.69
C ALA A 87 7.34 -9.10 12.69
N LEU A 88 7.65 -7.91 13.20
CA LEU A 88 8.22 -6.82 12.43
C LEU A 88 9.30 -6.16 13.27
N THR A 89 10.48 -6.00 12.69
CA THR A 89 11.56 -5.24 13.30
C THR A 89 12.03 -4.12 12.38
N VAL A 90 12.67 -3.13 12.97
CA VAL A 90 13.20 -1.97 12.25
C VAL A 90 14.62 -1.69 12.71
N ASN A 91 15.50 -1.38 11.77
CA ASN A 91 16.87 -0.98 12.06
C ASN A 91 17.24 0.24 11.23
N PRO A 92 17.62 1.36 11.85
CA PRO A 92 18.29 2.46 11.17
C PRO A 92 19.58 2.00 10.48
N VAL A 93 19.76 2.33 9.20
CA VAL A 93 21.00 2.02 8.47
C VAL A 93 21.41 3.23 7.63
N GLY A 94 22.46 3.93 8.07
CA GLY A 94 22.89 5.18 7.46
C GLY A 94 21.76 6.22 7.47
N LYS A 95 21.44 6.77 6.30
CA LYS A 95 20.30 7.67 6.12
C LYS A 95 18.96 6.92 6.08
N GLY A 96 18.96 5.65 5.69
CA GLY A 96 17.75 4.85 5.50
C GLY A 96 17.29 4.10 6.75
N VAL A 97 16.29 3.26 6.53
CA VAL A 97 15.74 2.32 7.50
C VAL A 97 15.51 0.97 6.81
N CYS A 98 15.77 -0.11 7.52
CA CYS A 98 15.48 -1.47 7.09
C CYS A 98 14.36 -2.03 7.97
N TYR A 99 13.25 -2.40 7.36
CA TYR A 99 12.20 -3.17 8.01
C TYR A 99 12.38 -4.66 7.67
N LEU A 100 12.39 -5.51 8.68
CA LEU A 100 12.39 -6.96 8.52
C LEU A 100 11.05 -7.51 8.99
N TRP A 101 10.27 -8.00 8.03
CA TRP A 101 8.95 -8.60 8.24
C TRP A 101 9.07 -10.12 8.17
N THR A 102 8.84 -10.80 9.29
CA THR A 102 9.17 -12.21 9.47
C THR A 102 8.09 -13.23 9.09
N PRO A 103 6.78 -12.93 8.97
CA PRO A 103 5.82 -13.88 8.44
C PRO A 103 6.25 -14.38 7.05
N VAL A 104 6.17 -15.69 6.81
CA VAL A 104 6.51 -16.27 5.51
C VAL A 104 5.40 -15.91 4.51
N PHE A 105 5.77 -15.26 3.41
CA PHE A 105 4.85 -14.65 2.43
C PHE A 105 3.85 -13.68 3.08
N PRO A 106 4.30 -12.55 3.64
CA PRO A 106 3.41 -11.62 4.35
C PRO A 106 2.38 -10.97 3.43
N GLY A 107 2.74 -10.79 2.14
CA GLY A 107 1.84 -10.36 1.06
C GLY A 107 0.97 -11.47 0.46
N LEU A 108 0.91 -12.64 1.07
CA LEU A 108 0.03 -13.72 0.63
C LEU A 108 -1.42 -13.22 0.55
N CYS A 109 -2.02 -13.35 -0.62
CA CYS A 109 -3.38 -12.95 -0.89
C CYS A 109 -4.28 -14.17 -1.17
N HIS A 110 -5.58 -13.94 -1.22
CA HIS A 110 -6.56 -14.97 -1.53
C HIS A 110 -7.59 -14.53 -2.54
N THR A 111 -8.10 -15.48 -3.32
CA THR A 111 -9.11 -15.22 -4.32
C THR A 111 -10.47 -15.02 -3.66
N VAL A 112 -11.11 -13.87 -3.91
CA VAL A 112 -12.45 -13.55 -3.36
C VAL A 112 -13.60 -14.01 -4.27
N SER A 113 -13.29 -14.78 -5.32
CA SER A 113 -14.19 -15.59 -6.18
C SER A 113 -15.31 -14.88 -6.96
N GLY A 114 -15.51 -13.56 -6.79
CA GLY A 114 -16.63 -12.84 -7.40
C GLY A 114 -16.30 -11.73 -8.39
N TRP A 115 -15.03 -11.57 -8.81
CA TRP A 115 -14.60 -10.44 -9.64
C TRP A 115 -14.01 -10.89 -10.98
N GLU A 116 -14.38 -10.20 -12.05
CA GLU A 116 -13.91 -10.50 -13.41
C GLU A 116 -12.48 -9.98 -13.64
N MET A 117 -12.15 -8.81 -13.09
CA MET A 117 -10.84 -8.16 -13.22
C MET A 117 -9.79 -8.78 -12.30
N HIS A 118 -8.63 -9.15 -12.85
CA HIS A 118 -7.57 -9.87 -12.13
C HIS A 118 -7.03 -9.10 -10.91
N ALA A 119 -6.95 -7.76 -10.98
CA ALA A 119 -6.50 -6.95 -9.85
C ALA A 119 -7.39 -7.11 -8.61
N ASN A 120 -8.72 -7.20 -8.80
CA ASN A 120 -9.70 -7.34 -7.70
C ASN A 120 -9.95 -8.80 -7.32
N LYS A 121 -9.37 -9.75 -8.05
CA LYS A 121 -9.51 -11.16 -7.69
C LYS A 121 -8.84 -11.44 -6.36
N PHE A 122 -7.81 -10.67 -5.99
CA PHE A 122 -6.96 -10.94 -4.85
C PHE A 122 -7.17 -9.92 -3.73
N ASP A 123 -7.45 -10.44 -2.54
CA ASP A 123 -7.47 -9.63 -1.33
C ASP A 123 -6.32 -10.04 -0.41
N PHE A 124 -5.64 -9.05 0.16
CA PHE A 124 -4.58 -9.31 1.14
C PHE A 124 -5.18 -9.79 2.46
N TRP A 125 -4.34 -10.40 3.30
CA TRP A 125 -4.75 -10.59 4.68
C TRP A 125 -5.01 -9.22 5.36
N PRO A 126 -6.04 -9.11 6.21
CA PRO A 126 -6.30 -7.92 7.02
C PRO A 126 -5.04 -7.38 7.72
N GLY A 127 -4.82 -6.08 7.58
CA GLY A 127 -3.69 -5.35 8.17
C GLY A 127 -2.39 -5.40 7.35
N THR A 128 -2.22 -6.36 6.43
CA THR A 128 -1.00 -6.49 5.61
C THR A 128 -0.76 -5.26 4.74
N ARG A 129 -1.78 -4.80 4.01
CA ARG A 129 -1.66 -3.67 3.09
C ARG A 129 -1.37 -2.38 3.84
N GLU A 130 -2.11 -2.14 4.92
CA GLU A 130 -1.97 -0.95 5.76
C GLU A 130 -0.57 -0.91 6.39
N LEU A 131 -0.09 -2.04 6.92
CA LEU A 131 1.24 -2.14 7.50
C LEU A 131 2.34 -1.90 6.46
N LEU A 132 2.19 -2.45 5.24
CA LEU A 132 3.13 -2.20 4.14
C LEU A 132 3.17 -0.73 3.74
N ALA A 133 2.00 -0.10 3.57
CA ALA A 133 1.92 1.33 3.28
C ALA A 133 2.58 2.18 4.37
N ALA A 134 2.39 1.82 5.65
CA ALA A 134 3.00 2.52 6.77
C ALA A 134 4.52 2.36 6.83
N MET A 135 5.07 1.19 6.47
CA MET A 135 6.52 1.00 6.35
C MET A 135 7.12 1.91 5.27
N VAL A 136 6.45 2.05 4.12
CA VAL A 136 6.88 2.97 3.05
C VAL A 136 6.83 4.42 3.53
N LYS A 137 5.72 4.85 4.14
CA LYS A 137 5.57 6.21 4.68
C LYS A 137 6.58 6.50 5.79
N GLY A 138 6.84 5.56 6.70
CA GLY A 138 7.85 5.68 7.75
C GLY A 138 9.27 5.82 7.19
N GLY A 139 9.60 5.04 6.15
CA GLY A 139 10.87 5.17 5.44
C GLY A 139 11.05 6.52 4.75
N LEU A 140 10.01 7.02 4.07
CA LEU A 140 10.02 8.34 3.43
C LEU A 140 10.17 9.47 4.46
N ALA A 141 9.41 9.42 5.57
CA ALA A 141 9.46 10.44 6.62
C ALA A 141 10.86 10.59 7.23
N ARG A 142 11.63 9.50 7.32
CA ARG A 142 13.03 9.53 7.78
C ARG A 142 13.96 10.34 6.86
N GLN A 143 13.57 10.54 5.61
CA GLN A 143 14.28 11.36 4.62
C GLN A 143 13.60 12.73 4.41
N ASP A 144 12.70 13.13 5.32
CA ASP A 144 11.86 14.32 5.15
C ASP A 144 11.10 14.33 3.80
N ALA A 145 10.74 13.13 3.34
CA ALA A 145 10.06 12.90 2.08
C ALA A 145 8.64 12.40 2.30
N SER A 146 7.82 12.50 1.25
CA SER A 146 6.44 12.05 1.22
C SER A 146 6.12 11.39 -0.12
N LEU A 147 4.99 10.69 -0.19
CA LEU A 147 4.46 10.24 -1.47
C LEU A 147 4.12 11.48 -2.33
N PRO A 148 4.25 11.44 -3.66
CA PRO A 148 3.95 12.60 -4.50
C PRO A 148 2.49 13.05 -4.41
N ALA A 149 1.59 12.11 -4.15
CA ALA A 149 0.20 12.39 -3.80
C ALA A 149 -0.34 11.29 -2.88
N GLU A 150 -1.33 11.65 -2.08
CA GLU A 150 -2.13 10.75 -1.27
C GLU A 150 -3.60 11.00 -1.61
N VAL A 151 -4.39 9.93 -1.71
CA VAL A 151 -5.83 10.01 -1.96
C VAL A 151 -6.54 9.30 -0.81
N ILE A 152 -7.48 10.00 -0.21
CA ILE A 152 -8.24 9.56 0.96
C ILE A 152 -9.74 9.64 0.68
N GLY A 153 -10.54 8.96 1.51
CA GLY A 153 -11.99 8.88 1.30
C GLY A 153 -12.39 7.96 0.14
N VAL A 154 -11.46 7.13 -0.35
CA VAL A 154 -11.70 6.16 -1.42
C VAL A 154 -11.76 4.74 -0.88
N SER A 155 -12.46 3.85 -1.58
CA SER A 155 -12.48 2.42 -1.26
C SER A 155 -11.10 1.80 -1.50
N ARG A 156 -10.90 0.58 -1.01
CA ARG A 156 -9.66 -0.17 -1.25
C ARG A 156 -9.47 -0.63 -2.70
N GLU A 157 -10.53 -0.59 -3.49
CA GLU A 157 -10.57 -1.05 -4.89
C GLU A 157 -10.21 0.09 -5.87
N VAL A 158 -9.98 1.31 -5.37
CA VAL A 158 -9.52 2.43 -6.19
C VAL A 158 -8.01 2.36 -6.36
N GLU A 159 -7.58 2.19 -7.60
CA GLU A 159 -6.18 2.35 -7.99
C GLU A 159 -5.85 3.82 -8.23
N VAL A 160 -4.70 4.25 -7.71
CA VAL A 160 -4.16 5.59 -7.93
C VAL A 160 -2.85 5.46 -8.69
N THR A 161 -2.83 5.94 -9.92
CA THR A 161 -1.62 5.95 -10.77
C THR A 161 -1.11 7.36 -10.97
N LEU A 162 0.17 7.58 -10.69
CA LEU A 162 0.80 8.89 -10.84
C LEU A 162 1.72 8.91 -12.05
N ARG A 163 1.53 9.88 -12.95
CA ARG A 163 2.41 10.14 -14.08
C ARG A 163 3.02 11.53 -13.95
N ARG A 164 4.30 11.61 -13.63
CA ARG A 164 5.05 12.88 -13.64
C ARG A 164 5.37 13.29 -15.08
N GLN A 165 5.25 14.58 -15.36
CA GLN A 165 5.63 15.23 -16.61
C GLN A 165 6.52 16.45 -16.29
N PRO A 166 7.80 16.23 -15.95
CA PRO A 166 8.70 17.30 -15.53
C PRO A 166 8.85 18.42 -16.57
N GLU A 167 8.83 18.07 -17.85
CA GLU A 167 8.89 19.00 -19.00
C GLU A 167 7.70 19.97 -19.05
N HIS A 168 6.59 19.61 -18.41
CA HIS A 168 5.39 20.43 -18.30
C HIS A 168 5.18 20.96 -16.87
N ASN A 169 6.15 20.77 -15.97
CA ASN A 169 6.03 21.10 -14.55
C ASN A 169 4.72 20.59 -13.93
N ARG A 170 4.34 19.34 -14.21
CA ARG A 170 3.08 18.80 -13.71
C ARG A 170 3.11 17.31 -13.40
N MET A 171 2.04 16.85 -12.77
CA MET A 171 1.75 15.44 -12.51
C MET A 171 0.29 15.17 -12.84
N MET A 172 0.03 14.04 -13.49
CA MET A 172 -1.30 13.51 -13.72
C MET A 172 -1.58 12.43 -12.68
N VAL A 173 -2.75 12.50 -12.08
CA VAL A 173 -3.24 11.56 -11.07
C VAL A 173 -4.44 10.86 -11.68
N HIS A 174 -4.30 9.58 -12.01
CA HIS A 174 -5.39 8.75 -12.49
C HIS A 174 -6.01 8.01 -11.32
N LEU A 175 -7.34 8.00 -11.28
CA LEU A 175 -8.14 7.30 -10.28
C LEU A 175 -9.03 6.32 -11.02
N LEU A 176 -8.89 5.03 -10.74
CA LEU A 176 -9.69 3.99 -11.37
C LEU A 176 -10.35 3.16 -10.27
N ASP A 177 -11.67 3.27 -10.15
CA ASP A 177 -12.46 2.42 -9.28
C ASP A 177 -12.72 1.09 -9.99
N TYR A 178 -12.16 0.01 -9.45
CA TYR A 178 -12.43 -1.31 -9.96
C TYR A 178 -13.65 -1.97 -9.28
N ASP A 179 -14.29 -1.34 -8.30
CA ASP A 179 -15.50 -1.85 -7.67
C ASP A 179 -16.72 -1.69 -8.59
N THR A 180 -17.00 -2.72 -9.39
CA THR A 180 -18.18 -2.75 -10.29
C THR A 180 -19.53 -2.80 -9.56
N LYS A 181 -19.54 -2.86 -8.23
CA LYS A 181 -20.75 -2.90 -7.39
C LYS A 181 -20.96 -1.59 -6.61
N SER A 182 -20.01 -0.67 -6.65
CA SER A 182 -20.13 0.65 -6.01
C SER A 182 -21.06 1.55 -6.85
N ASP A 183 -21.72 2.52 -6.21
CA ASP A 183 -22.41 3.62 -6.90
C ASP A 183 -21.42 4.74 -7.28
N GLY A 184 -20.16 4.37 -7.53
CA GLY A 184 -19.04 5.28 -7.74
C GLY A 184 -18.38 5.79 -6.44
N VAL A 185 -17.30 6.52 -6.63
CA VAL A 185 -16.49 7.14 -5.58
C VAL A 185 -17.05 8.52 -5.27
N LYS A 186 -17.27 8.79 -3.98
CA LYS A 186 -17.86 10.05 -3.49
C LYS A 186 -17.00 10.71 -2.43
N GLY A 187 -16.81 12.03 -2.56
CA GLY A 187 -16.13 12.83 -1.54
C GLY A 187 -14.64 12.51 -1.35
N ALA A 188 -13.98 12.01 -2.40
CA ALA A 188 -12.54 11.76 -2.35
C ALA A 188 -11.76 13.07 -2.15
N GLU A 189 -10.65 12.99 -1.44
CA GLU A 189 -9.73 14.10 -1.22
C GLU A 189 -8.32 13.70 -1.62
N MET A 190 -7.61 14.60 -2.28
CA MET A 190 -6.23 14.43 -2.67
C MET A 190 -5.36 15.41 -1.89
N ILE A 191 -4.22 14.92 -1.39
CA ILE A 191 -3.13 15.72 -0.88
C ILE A 191 -1.95 15.55 -1.85
N ALA A 192 -1.64 16.60 -2.61
CA ALA A 192 -0.50 16.62 -3.52
C ALA A 192 0.72 17.26 -2.85
N HIS A 193 1.90 16.69 -3.09
CA HIS A 193 3.18 17.21 -2.59
C HIS A 193 4.03 17.61 -3.79
N ALA A 194 4.25 18.92 -3.93
CA ALA A 194 5.09 19.50 -4.97
C ALA A 194 6.56 19.02 -4.80
N PRO A 195 7.31 18.89 -5.90
CA PRO A 195 8.76 18.67 -5.82
C PRO A 195 9.46 19.76 -4.99
N GLU A 196 10.63 19.43 -4.44
CA GLU A 196 11.43 20.36 -3.65
C GLU A 196 11.65 21.69 -4.39
N GLY A 197 11.42 22.81 -3.69
CA GLY A 197 11.57 24.16 -4.22
C GLY A 197 10.41 24.64 -5.11
N LYS A 198 9.31 23.88 -5.23
CA LYS A 198 8.12 24.27 -6.00
C LYS A 198 6.88 24.41 -5.13
N THR A 199 5.91 25.14 -5.63
CA THR A 199 4.56 25.25 -5.04
C THR A 199 3.48 24.77 -6.01
N VAL A 200 2.30 24.44 -5.50
CA VAL A 200 1.16 24.06 -6.34
C VAL A 200 0.54 25.30 -6.95
N LYS A 201 0.66 25.42 -8.27
CA LYS A 201 0.09 26.53 -9.05
C LYS A 201 -1.39 26.29 -9.36
N ARG A 202 -1.71 25.09 -9.82
CA ARG A 202 -3.03 24.76 -10.37
C ARG A 202 -3.36 23.30 -10.12
N VAL A 203 -4.61 23.03 -9.77
CA VAL A 203 -5.20 21.70 -9.78
C VAL A 203 -6.41 21.77 -10.69
N PHE A 204 -6.52 20.90 -11.69
CA PHE A 204 -7.62 20.97 -12.66
C PHE A 204 -7.97 19.61 -13.28
N TYR A 205 -9.20 19.50 -13.77
CA TYR A 205 -9.66 18.36 -14.57
C TYR A 205 -9.32 18.60 -16.05
N PRO A 206 -8.53 17.73 -16.69
CA PRO A 206 -8.04 17.97 -18.05
C PRO A 206 -9.07 17.72 -19.15
N ASP A 207 -10.15 16.99 -18.86
CA ASP A 207 -11.27 16.75 -19.78
C ASP A 207 -12.18 17.98 -19.91
N THR A 208 -12.35 18.76 -18.84
CA THR A 208 -13.21 19.96 -18.82
C THR A 208 -12.44 21.27 -18.65
N ASP A 209 -11.11 21.21 -18.51
CA ASP A 209 -10.23 22.32 -18.12
C ASP A 209 -10.74 23.12 -16.90
N THR A 210 -11.41 22.43 -15.99
CA THR A 210 -12.06 23.07 -14.83
C THR A 210 -11.14 23.03 -13.62
N ASP A 211 -10.92 24.19 -13.01
CA ASP A 211 -10.10 24.31 -11.82
C ASP A 211 -10.76 23.65 -10.59
N VAL A 212 -9.94 22.92 -9.86
CA VAL A 212 -10.29 22.35 -8.55
C VAL A 212 -9.79 23.31 -7.48
N LYS A 213 -10.68 23.71 -6.57
CA LYS A 213 -10.28 24.50 -5.41
C LYS A 213 -9.40 23.64 -4.50
N PHE A 214 -8.28 24.21 -4.07
CA PHE A 214 -7.37 23.57 -3.14
C PHE A 214 -6.94 24.54 -2.04
N ALA A 215 -6.60 23.99 -0.88
CA ALA A 215 -5.92 24.69 0.19
C ALA A 215 -4.43 24.36 0.12
N ALA A 216 -3.59 25.37 -0.06
CA ALA A 216 -2.14 25.20 -0.11
C ALA A 216 -1.50 25.55 1.24
N ASP A 217 -0.50 24.76 1.62
CA ASP A 217 0.40 25.05 2.74
C ASP A 217 1.82 24.63 2.36
N GLY A 218 2.66 25.62 2.03
CA GLY A 218 3.98 25.39 1.45
C GLY A 218 3.92 24.57 0.16
N GLY A 219 4.72 23.49 0.10
CA GLY A 219 4.74 22.56 -1.04
C GLY A 219 3.56 21.56 -1.07
N ARG A 220 2.53 21.73 -0.23
CA ARG A 220 1.38 20.81 -0.15
C ARG A 220 0.10 21.48 -0.63
N ALA A 221 -0.76 20.72 -1.31
CA ALA A 221 -2.11 21.16 -1.66
C ALA A 221 -3.14 20.07 -1.37
N ALA A 222 -4.14 20.40 -0.56
CA ALA A 222 -5.31 19.56 -0.30
C ALA A 222 -6.48 19.99 -1.20
N ALA A 223 -7.01 19.07 -1.99
CA ALA A 223 -8.06 19.32 -2.96
C ALA A 223 -9.19 18.29 -2.81
N LYS A 224 -10.44 18.78 -2.77
CA LYS A 224 -11.62 17.91 -2.84
C LYS A 224 -11.87 17.55 -4.30
N LEU A 225 -11.91 16.25 -4.57
CA LEU A 225 -12.17 15.73 -5.90
C LEU A 225 -13.68 15.63 -6.14
N ARG A 226 -14.07 15.65 -7.41
CA ARG A 226 -15.45 15.40 -7.83
C ARG A 226 -15.74 13.91 -7.68
N ASP A 227 -17.03 13.60 -7.57
CA ASP A 227 -17.50 12.23 -7.60
C ASP A 227 -17.30 11.64 -9.01
N PHE A 228 -17.02 10.35 -9.11
CA PHE A 228 -16.83 9.65 -10.38
C PHE A 228 -17.28 8.19 -10.29
N GLU A 229 -17.71 7.61 -11.41
CA GLU A 229 -18.24 6.24 -11.43
C GLU A 229 -17.14 5.19 -11.60
N VAL A 230 -16.27 5.35 -12.61
CA VAL A 230 -15.25 4.34 -12.95
C VAL A 230 -13.87 4.95 -12.97
N HIS A 231 -13.69 6.05 -13.70
CA HIS A 231 -12.39 6.67 -13.90
C HIS A 231 -12.50 8.19 -13.73
N ASP A 232 -11.51 8.77 -13.08
CA ASP A 232 -11.28 10.21 -13.12
C ASP A 232 -9.79 10.52 -13.23
N MET A 233 -9.50 11.76 -13.62
CA MET A 233 -8.15 12.25 -13.76
C MET A 233 -8.05 13.69 -13.29
N VAL A 234 -7.09 13.96 -12.42
CA VAL A 234 -6.77 15.32 -11.99
C VAL A 234 -5.31 15.62 -12.32
N VAL A 235 -5.05 16.84 -12.79
CA VAL A 235 -3.70 17.32 -13.09
C VAL A 235 -3.30 18.33 -12.02
N VAL A 236 -2.07 18.21 -11.55
CA VAL A 236 -1.46 19.16 -10.62
C VAL A 236 -0.24 19.79 -11.28
N GLU A 237 -0.26 21.12 -11.41
CA GLU A 237 0.83 21.91 -11.98
C GLU A 237 1.58 22.67 -10.89
N TRP A 238 2.87 22.85 -11.14
CA TRP A 238 3.81 23.47 -10.23
C TRP A 238 4.34 24.79 -10.80
N GLU A 239 4.76 25.69 -9.92
CA GLU A 239 5.57 26.87 -10.23
C GLU A 239 6.79 27.01 -9.31
#